data_AF-A0A2H0L621-F1
#
_entry.id   AF-A0A2H0L621-F1
#
_cell.length_a   1.000
_cell.length_b   1.000
_cell.length_c   1.000
_cell.angle_alpha   90.00
_cell.angle_beta   90.00
_cell.angle_gamma   90.00
#
_symmetry.space_group_name_H-M   'P 1'
#
loop_
_entity.id
_entity.type
_entity.pdbx_description
1 polymer ?
#
loop_
_entity_poly.entity_id
_entity_poly.type
_entity_poly.pdbx_seq_one_letter_code
_entity_poly.pdbx_strand_id
1 'polypeptide(L)'
;MLTGSLLIVATVWAGSFASATYIPVQIENDGLTSVKFNLCENAVREALTWVPVRHLSGLRNVVLHNHTDWHRGLAGDSVIYLRCLDDLAELKSVLIHEIGHIVDINLARSNQRLNYFSEISWLNDNLAVADDTGFVSGYAATDAFEDFAETYAYYLLHGDKFRTLMTASSITKRKYDFMEYSIFAGTEYSLENKTDPLTSGSNLARVEFSYDVTRLKYQR
;
A
#
# COMPACT_ATOMS: atom_id res chain seq x y z
N MET A 1 8.71 30.59 5.49
CA MET A 1 8.08 29.34 5.98
C MET A 1 6.62 29.63 6.22
N LEU A 2 5.74 29.20 5.31
CA LEU A 2 4.28 29.32 5.43
C LEU A 2 3.73 27.89 5.37
N THR A 3 3.37 27.32 6.51
CA THR A 3 2.68 26.03 6.58
C THR A 3 1.19 26.28 6.34
N GLY A 4 0.76 26.16 5.09
CA GLY A 4 -0.64 26.23 4.70
C GLY A 4 -1.31 24.87 4.87
N SER A 5 -2.06 24.68 5.96
CA SER A 5 -3.00 23.57 6.09
C SER A 5 -4.25 23.91 5.28
N LEU A 6 -4.38 23.33 4.09
CA LEU A 6 -5.56 23.50 3.23
C LEU A 6 -6.65 22.51 3.67
N LEU A 7 -7.73 23.03 4.27
CA LEU A 7 -8.95 22.29 4.57
C LEU A 7 -9.78 22.23 3.27
N ILE A 8 -9.85 21.09 2.60
CA ILE A 8 -10.71 20.91 1.43
C ILE A 8 -12.15 20.69 1.91
N VAL A 9 -13.01 21.69 1.73
CA VAL A 9 -14.47 21.58 1.93
C VAL A 9 -15.10 21.21 0.59
N ALA A 10 -15.43 19.93 0.41
CA ALA A 10 -16.33 19.51 -0.66
C ALA A 10 -17.76 19.87 -0.26
N THR A 11 -18.40 20.79 -0.98
CA THR A 11 -19.83 21.06 -0.85
C THR A 11 -20.62 19.85 -1.32
N VAL A 12 -21.28 19.15 -0.38
CA VAL A 12 -22.24 18.07 -0.68
C VAL A 12 -23.64 18.52 -0.26
N TRP A 13 -24.57 18.39 -1.20
CA TRP A 13 -26.00 18.64 -1.03
C TRP A 13 -26.62 17.58 -0.10
N ALA A 14 -27.61 18.01 0.69
CA ALA A 14 -28.22 17.33 1.83
C ALA A 14 -28.37 15.80 1.76
N GLY A 15 -27.76 15.10 2.73
CA GLY A 15 -28.02 13.69 3.04
C GLY A 15 -26.79 12.98 3.61
N SER A 16 -26.73 12.85 4.94
CA SER A 16 -25.68 12.15 5.71
C SER A 16 -24.30 12.82 5.71
N PHE A 17 -23.94 13.43 6.84
CA PHE A 17 -22.59 13.92 7.10
C PHE A 17 -21.63 12.73 7.24
N ALA A 18 -21.06 12.26 6.14
CA ALA A 18 -19.77 11.58 6.18
C ALA A 18 -18.75 12.63 6.63
N SER A 19 -18.30 12.52 7.89
CA SER A 19 -17.17 13.32 8.37
C SER A 19 -16.01 13.13 7.40
N ALA A 20 -15.48 14.21 6.84
CA ALA A 20 -14.25 14.15 6.05
C ALA A 20 -13.20 13.43 6.91
N THR A 21 -12.70 12.29 6.41
CA THR A 21 -11.68 11.51 7.12
C THR A 21 -10.42 12.35 7.19
N TYR A 22 -10.09 12.84 8.38
CA TYR A 22 -8.85 13.56 8.62
C TYR A 22 -7.69 12.56 8.45
N ILE A 23 -6.83 12.82 7.45
CA ILE A 23 -5.60 12.05 7.23
C ILE A 23 -4.46 12.85 7.89
N PRO A 24 -3.91 12.40 9.03
CA PRO A 24 -2.89 13.12 9.80
C PRO A 24 -1.48 13.02 9.18
N VAL A 25 -1.38 12.85 7.85
CA VAL A 25 -0.12 12.64 7.14
C VAL A 25 0.24 13.91 6.39
N GLN A 26 1.41 14.48 6.69
CA GLN A 26 1.99 15.58 5.96
C GLN A 26 2.69 15.03 4.70
N ILE A 27 2.62 15.76 3.60
CA ILE A 27 3.32 15.42 2.36
C ILE A 27 4.32 16.53 2.09
N GLU A 28 5.59 16.18 2.03
CA GLU A 28 6.70 17.11 1.89
C GLU A 28 7.32 17.00 0.50
N ASN A 29 7.81 18.13 -0.03
CA ASN A 29 8.48 18.21 -1.31
C ASN A 29 10.00 18.26 -1.11
N ASP A 30 10.71 17.25 -1.62
CA ASP A 30 12.18 17.20 -1.67
C ASP A 30 12.67 17.32 -3.12
N GLY A 31 12.75 18.56 -3.60
CA GLY A 31 13.40 18.88 -4.88
C GLY A 31 12.55 18.69 -6.15
N LEU A 32 11.24 18.46 -6.03
CA LEU A 32 10.33 18.40 -7.20
C LEU A 32 9.88 19.80 -7.62
N THR A 33 9.67 19.98 -8.93
CA THR A 33 8.98 21.16 -9.45
C THR A 33 7.54 21.21 -8.93
N SER A 34 6.95 22.40 -8.81
CA SER A 34 5.58 22.54 -8.28
C SER A 34 4.54 21.72 -9.07
N VAL A 35 4.69 21.63 -10.40
CA VAL A 35 3.79 20.83 -11.24
C VAL A 35 3.90 19.34 -10.92
N LYS A 36 5.14 18.82 -10.87
CA LYS A 36 5.39 17.40 -10.62
C LYS A 36 5.03 17.02 -9.19
N PHE A 37 5.33 17.88 -8.23
CA PHE A 37 4.93 17.72 -6.83
C PHE A 37 3.41 17.63 -6.68
N ASN A 38 2.65 18.59 -7.22
CA ASN A 38 1.19 18.58 -7.12
C ASN A 38 0.57 17.31 -7.72
N LEU A 39 1.12 16.81 -8.83
CA LEU A 39 0.64 15.58 -9.46
C LEU A 39 0.82 14.36 -8.54
N CYS A 40 2.03 14.18 -8.01
CA CYS A 40 2.33 13.07 -7.10
C CYS A 40 1.64 13.23 -5.73
N GLU A 41 1.56 14.44 -5.20
CA GLU A 41 0.84 14.73 -3.96
C GLU A 41 -0.63 14.31 -4.08
N ASN A 42 -1.30 14.66 -5.17
CA ASN A 42 -2.69 14.26 -5.39
C ASN A 42 -2.84 12.74 -5.45
N ALA A 43 -1.94 12.03 -6.13
CA ALA A 43 -1.94 10.57 -6.18
C ALA A 43 -1.69 9.93 -4.81
N VAL A 44 -0.74 10.46 -4.02
CA VAL A 44 -0.49 10.02 -2.64
C VAL A 44 -1.73 10.25 -1.77
N ARG A 45 -2.36 11.44 -1.84
CA ARG A 45 -3.57 11.74 -1.09
C ARG A 45 -4.71 10.80 -1.45
N GLU A 46 -4.88 10.52 -2.73
CA GLU A 46 -5.87 9.55 -3.21
C GLU A 46 -5.61 8.16 -2.60
N ALA A 47 -4.40 7.62 -2.70
CA ALA A 47 -4.07 6.32 -2.13
C ALA A 47 -4.22 6.25 -0.61
N LEU A 48 -3.91 7.32 0.12
CA LEU A 48 -4.14 7.38 1.56
C LEU A 48 -5.63 7.26 1.93
N THR A 49 -6.56 7.61 1.03
CA THR A 49 -8.00 7.39 1.26
C THR A 49 -8.42 5.93 1.15
N TRP A 50 -7.60 5.09 0.50
CA TRP A 50 -7.88 3.66 0.33
C TRP A 50 -7.54 2.84 1.56
N VAL A 51 -6.63 3.35 2.38
CA VAL A 51 -6.10 2.68 3.56
C VAL A 51 -7.00 2.95 4.77
N PRO A 52 -7.32 1.94 5.61
CA PRO A 52 -7.97 2.17 6.89
C PRO A 52 -7.19 3.20 7.73
N VAL A 53 -7.86 4.23 8.23
CA VAL A 53 -7.21 5.32 8.98
C VAL A 53 -6.34 4.81 10.15
N ARG A 54 -6.74 3.70 10.79
CA ARG A 54 -5.97 3.06 11.86
C ARG A 54 -4.61 2.51 11.40
N HIS A 55 -4.47 2.12 10.14
CA HIS A 55 -3.20 1.62 9.57
C HIS A 55 -2.23 2.75 9.24
N LEU A 56 -2.73 3.99 9.19
CA LEU A 56 -1.90 5.19 9.10
C LEU A 56 -1.41 5.65 10.49
N SER A 57 -1.80 4.94 11.56
CA SER A 57 -1.31 5.22 12.91
C SER A 57 0.21 5.04 12.94
N GLY A 58 0.94 6.10 13.28
CA GLY A 58 2.40 6.10 13.29
C GLY A 58 3.02 6.80 12.08
N LEU A 59 2.36 6.81 10.93
CA LEU A 59 2.81 7.58 9.77
C LEU A 59 2.53 9.08 10.00
N ARG A 60 3.58 9.89 9.97
CA ARG A 60 3.51 11.34 10.10
C ARG A 60 3.76 12.03 8.77
N ASN A 61 4.77 11.60 8.03
CA ASN A 61 5.23 12.28 6.84
C ASN A 61 5.39 11.31 5.66
N VAL A 62 5.05 11.78 4.45
CA VAL A 62 5.49 11.20 3.18
C VAL A 62 6.34 12.24 2.48
N VAL A 63 7.61 11.94 2.23
CA VAL A 63 8.56 12.83 1.57
C VAL A 63 8.65 12.42 0.10
N LEU A 64 8.18 13.28 -0.79
CA LEU A 64 8.24 13.07 -2.24
C LEU A 64 9.55 13.60 -2.80
N HIS A 65 10.33 12.74 -3.47
CA HIS A 65 11.62 13.10 -4.08
C HIS A 65 11.73 12.69 -5.55
N ASN A 66 12.78 13.14 -6.25
CA ASN A 66 13.08 12.76 -7.63
C ASN A 66 14.45 12.05 -7.82
N HIS A 67 15.14 11.71 -6.74
CA HIS A 67 16.42 10.99 -6.80
C HIS A 67 16.25 9.60 -7.42
N THR A 68 16.78 9.41 -8.64
CA THR A 68 16.67 8.16 -9.43
C THR A 68 17.62 7.07 -8.97
N ASP A 69 18.68 7.46 -8.26
CA ASP A 69 19.72 6.64 -7.64
C ASP A 69 19.34 6.09 -6.26
N TRP A 70 18.19 6.48 -5.72
CA TRP A 70 17.69 6.04 -4.42
C TRP A 70 16.70 4.88 -4.55
N HIS A 71 16.06 4.46 -3.45
CA HIS A 71 14.93 3.55 -3.53
C HIS A 71 13.70 4.25 -4.12
N ARG A 72 12.76 3.47 -4.67
CA ARG A 72 11.45 3.98 -5.13
C ARG A 72 10.53 4.31 -3.95
N GLY A 73 10.62 3.51 -2.90
CA GLY A 73 9.98 3.70 -1.61
C GLY A 73 10.95 3.27 -0.52
N LEU A 74 10.85 3.89 0.64
CA LEU A 74 11.55 3.50 1.86
C LEU A 74 10.75 3.94 3.08
N ALA A 75 10.18 2.97 3.79
CA ALA A 75 9.53 3.17 5.06
C ALA A 75 10.54 3.22 6.22
N GLY A 76 10.51 4.32 6.97
CA GLY A 76 11.04 4.39 8.33
C GLY A 76 9.92 4.22 9.36
N ASP A 77 10.17 4.61 10.61
CA ASP A 77 9.19 4.41 11.69
C ASP A 77 7.93 5.29 11.58
N SER A 78 8.09 6.52 11.09
CA SER A 78 6.98 7.48 10.96
C SER A 78 7.05 8.31 9.68
N VAL A 79 7.98 7.98 8.80
CA VAL A 79 8.25 8.72 7.56
C VAL A 79 8.39 7.69 6.44
N ILE A 80 7.76 7.97 5.31
CA ILE A 80 7.99 7.23 4.07
C ILE A 80 8.68 8.18 3.10
N TYR A 81 9.83 7.77 2.57
CA TYR A 81 10.43 8.42 1.41
C TYR A 81 9.90 7.75 0.16
N LEU A 82 9.35 8.54 -0.77
CA LEU A 82 8.68 8.03 -1.95
C LEU A 82 9.14 8.80 -3.17
N ARG A 83 9.69 8.09 -4.16
CA ARG A 83 10.05 8.68 -5.44
C ARG A 83 8.76 9.03 -6.17
N CYS A 84 8.64 10.27 -6.62
CA CYS A 84 7.55 10.70 -7.48
C CYS A 84 7.73 10.12 -8.90
N LEU A 85 6.90 9.14 -9.25
CA LEU A 85 6.95 8.44 -10.54
C LEU A 85 6.05 9.11 -11.60
N ASP A 86 6.32 8.84 -12.87
CA ASP A 86 5.40 9.22 -13.96
C ASP A 86 4.17 8.31 -13.99
N ASP A 87 4.36 7.02 -13.71
CA ASP A 87 3.24 6.10 -13.47
C ASP A 87 2.69 6.33 -12.05
N LEU A 88 1.58 7.06 -11.97
CA LEU A 88 0.92 7.35 -10.69
C LEU A 88 0.26 6.13 -10.07
N ALA A 89 -0.08 5.10 -10.86
CA ALA A 89 -0.61 3.86 -10.31
C ALA A 89 0.50 3.07 -9.61
N GLU A 90 1.70 3.04 -10.21
CA GLU A 90 2.91 2.51 -9.57
C GLU A 90 3.25 3.28 -8.29
N LEU A 91 3.26 4.61 -8.34
CA LEU A 91 3.49 5.45 -7.15
C LEU A 91 2.55 5.08 -5.99
N LYS A 92 1.26 4.92 -6.32
CA LYS A 92 0.23 4.54 -5.35
C LYS A 92 0.48 3.14 -4.80
N SER A 93 0.84 2.16 -5.64
CA SER A 93 1.09 0.79 -5.16
C SER A 93 2.33 0.72 -4.26
N VAL A 94 3.42 1.42 -4.61
CA VAL A 94 4.62 1.52 -3.77
C VAL A 94 4.25 2.15 -2.42
N LEU A 95 3.47 3.24 -2.39
CA LEU A 95 3.02 3.81 -1.12
C LEU A 95 2.24 2.81 -0.26
N ILE A 96 1.32 2.03 -0.85
CA ILE A 96 0.56 1.02 -0.10
C ILE A 96 1.49 -0.07 0.46
N HIS A 97 2.50 -0.50 -0.31
CA HIS A 97 3.55 -1.41 0.15
C HIS A 97 4.31 -0.81 1.35
N GLU A 98 4.80 0.43 1.24
CA GLU A 98 5.52 1.10 2.34
C GLU A 98 4.65 1.28 3.61
N ILE A 99 3.35 1.50 3.44
CA ILE A 99 2.40 1.51 4.56
C ILE A 99 2.28 0.12 5.20
N GLY A 100 2.38 -0.96 4.41
CA GLY A 100 2.48 -2.32 4.92
C GLY A 100 3.60 -2.47 5.95
N HIS A 101 4.79 -1.94 5.66
CA HIS A 101 5.89 -1.91 6.63
C HIS A 101 5.56 -1.12 7.91
N ILE A 102 4.89 0.03 7.80
CA ILE A 102 4.44 0.80 8.98
C ILE A 102 3.49 -0.02 9.85
N VAL A 103 2.53 -0.72 9.23
CA VAL A 103 1.61 -1.61 9.93
C VAL A 103 2.38 -2.73 10.65
N ASP A 104 3.31 -3.38 9.95
CA ASP A 104 4.14 -4.46 10.48
C ASP A 104 4.94 -4.01 11.72
N ILE A 105 5.64 -2.87 11.62
CA ILE A 105 6.42 -2.27 12.71
C ILE A 105 5.54 -1.98 13.94
N ASN A 106 4.32 -1.48 13.73
CA ASN A 106 3.41 -1.18 14.84
C ASN A 106 2.86 -2.44 15.52
N LEU A 107 2.60 -3.51 14.75
CA LEU A 107 2.21 -4.81 15.30
C LEU A 107 3.34 -5.40 16.14
N ALA A 108 4.59 -5.26 15.68
CA ALA A 108 5.80 -5.64 16.42
C ALA A 108 5.83 -4.99 17.80
N ARG A 109 5.66 -3.67 17.84
CA ARG A 109 5.80 -2.85 19.06
C ARG A 109 4.70 -3.06 20.06
N SER A 110 3.49 -3.35 19.60
CA SER A 110 2.34 -3.59 20.47
C SER A 110 2.36 -4.98 21.11
N ASN A 111 3.40 -5.79 20.87
CA ASN A 111 3.45 -7.22 21.20
C ASN A 111 2.26 -8.01 20.61
N GLN A 112 1.53 -7.43 19.65
CA GLN A 112 0.51 -8.09 18.87
C GLN A 112 1.20 -8.78 17.68
N ARG A 113 2.03 -9.77 18.02
CA ARG A 113 2.24 -11.00 17.24
C ARG A 113 2.64 -10.83 15.77
N LEU A 114 3.85 -10.29 15.52
CA LEU A 114 4.57 -10.50 14.26
C LEU A 114 4.87 -11.97 13.96
N ASN A 115 5.22 -12.74 15.00
CA ASN A 115 5.59 -14.14 14.86
C ASN A 115 4.55 -14.96 14.09
N TYR A 116 3.26 -14.56 14.11
CA TYR A 116 2.21 -15.33 13.46
C TYR A 116 2.19 -15.24 11.94
N PHE A 117 2.57 -14.10 11.36
CA PHE A 117 2.59 -13.99 9.91
C PHE A 117 3.87 -14.61 9.33
N SER A 118 5.03 -14.25 9.87
CA SER A 118 6.31 -14.78 9.37
C SER A 118 6.37 -16.30 9.49
N GLU A 119 5.90 -16.91 10.60
CA GLU A 119 5.82 -18.36 10.77
C GLU A 119 4.93 -19.10 9.73
N ILE A 120 4.14 -18.39 8.92
CA ILE A 120 3.36 -19.01 7.83
C ILE A 120 4.28 -19.51 6.71
N SER A 121 5.30 -18.73 6.36
CA SER A 121 6.18 -18.97 5.20
C SER A 121 7.67 -19.01 5.52
N TRP A 122 8.07 -18.63 6.74
CA TRP A 122 9.46 -18.40 7.13
C TRP A 122 9.83 -19.12 8.43
N LEU A 123 11.04 -19.69 8.48
CA LEU A 123 11.66 -20.19 9.71
C LEU A 123 12.35 -19.09 10.50
N ASN A 124 12.89 -18.11 9.78
CA ASN A 124 13.46 -16.87 10.28
C ASN A 124 13.41 -15.84 9.14
N ASP A 125 13.80 -14.61 9.42
CA ASP A 125 13.65 -13.46 8.51
C ASP A 125 14.14 -13.71 7.07
N ASN A 126 15.13 -14.59 6.87
CA ASN A 126 15.74 -14.84 5.55
C ASN A 126 15.66 -16.30 5.08
N LEU A 127 14.95 -17.18 5.79
CA LEU A 127 14.85 -18.60 5.45
C LEU A 127 13.40 -19.02 5.29
N ALA A 128 12.95 -19.10 4.04
CA ALA A 128 11.62 -19.58 3.70
C ALA A 128 11.48 -21.10 3.90
N VAL A 129 10.30 -21.52 4.36
CA VAL A 129 9.81 -22.92 4.28
C VAL A 129 8.77 -23.11 3.20
N ALA A 130 8.19 -22.02 2.72
CA ALA A 130 7.31 -22.04 1.56
C ALA A 130 8.13 -22.23 0.28
N ASP A 131 7.56 -22.95 -0.68
CA ASP A 131 8.00 -22.87 -2.07
C ASP A 131 7.44 -21.59 -2.73
N ASP A 132 7.79 -21.35 -4.00
CA ASP A 132 7.37 -20.16 -4.75
C ASP A 132 5.84 -19.96 -4.78
N THR A 133 5.04 -21.01 -4.55
CA THR A 133 3.58 -20.93 -4.53
C THR A 133 3.02 -20.39 -3.22
N GLY A 134 3.85 -20.27 -2.18
CA GLY A 134 3.48 -19.73 -0.88
C GLY A 134 3.60 -18.20 -0.76
N PHE A 135 4.01 -17.52 -1.83
CA PHE A 135 4.21 -16.07 -1.87
C PHE A 135 3.27 -15.40 -2.87
N VAL A 136 2.87 -14.16 -2.56
CA VAL A 136 2.02 -13.37 -3.47
C VAL A 136 2.80 -12.81 -4.66
N SER A 137 4.12 -12.68 -4.51
CA SER A 137 5.04 -12.18 -5.53
C SER A 137 6.43 -12.79 -5.38
N GLY A 138 7.28 -12.63 -6.41
CA GLY A 138 8.69 -12.98 -6.29
C GLY A 138 9.46 -12.07 -5.31
N TYR A 139 9.02 -10.83 -5.12
CA TYR A 139 9.65 -9.91 -4.17
C TYR A 139 9.30 -10.28 -2.72
N ALA A 140 8.06 -10.72 -2.48
CA ALA A 140 7.62 -11.28 -1.21
C ALA A 140 8.45 -12.49 -0.76
N ALA A 141 9.14 -13.18 -1.68
CA ALA A 141 10.04 -14.29 -1.36
C ALA A 141 11.47 -13.84 -1.00
N THR A 142 11.74 -12.53 -0.91
CA THR A 142 13.07 -12.00 -0.56
C THR A 142 13.38 -12.20 0.91
N ASP A 143 12.47 -11.77 1.79
CA ASP A 143 12.55 -11.92 3.24
C ASP A 143 11.15 -11.75 3.86
N ALA A 144 11.03 -12.05 5.16
CA ALA A 144 9.75 -12.02 5.87
C ALA A 144 9.13 -10.63 5.99
N PHE A 145 9.95 -9.57 5.98
CA PHE A 145 9.49 -8.18 6.09
C PHE A 145 8.85 -7.72 4.78
N GLU A 146 9.50 -8.04 3.66
CA GLU A 146 8.98 -7.82 2.31
C GLU A 146 7.73 -8.66 2.03
N ASP A 147 7.69 -9.91 2.52
CA ASP A 147 6.52 -10.78 2.41
C ASP A 147 5.26 -10.14 3.01
N PHE A 148 5.40 -9.54 4.21
CA PHE A 148 4.27 -8.87 4.85
C PHE A 148 3.79 -7.68 4.03
N ALA A 149 4.70 -6.77 3.64
CA ALA A 149 4.34 -5.55 2.92
C ALA A 149 3.73 -5.85 1.55
N GLU A 150 4.31 -6.79 0.81
CA GLU A 150 3.77 -7.25 -0.46
C GLU A 150 2.40 -7.90 -0.28
N THR A 151 2.24 -8.78 0.72
CA THR A 151 0.96 -9.44 1.00
C THR A 151 -0.11 -8.43 1.43
N TYR A 152 0.26 -7.42 2.21
CA TYR A 152 -0.62 -6.32 2.63
C TYR A 152 -1.12 -5.54 1.41
N ALA A 153 -0.20 -5.11 0.54
CA ALA A 153 -0.53 -4.38 -0.67
C ALA A 153 -1.37 -5.23 -1.63
N TYR A 154 -1.04 -6.51 -1.77
CA TYR A 154 -1.77 -7.46 -2.61
C TYR A 154 -3.20 -7.67 -2.11
N TYR A 155 -3.42 -7.76 -0.80
CA TYR A 155 -4.76 -7.86 -0.22
C TYR A 155 -5.61 -6.62 -0.50
N LEU A 156 -5.04 -5.42 -0.31
CA LEU A 156 -5.77 -4.17 -0.50
C LEU A 156 -6.07 -3.89 -1.98
N LEU A 157 -5.08 -4.08 -2.85
CA LEU A 157 -5.16 -3.71 -4.26
C LEU A 157 -5.79 -4.82 -5.12
N HIS A 158 -5.46 -6.07 -4.85
CA HIS A 158 -5.73 -7.23 -5.72
C HIS A 158 -6.52 -8.35 -5.02
N GLY A 159 -7.42 -8.02 -4.08
CA GLY A 159 -8.11 -9.03 -3.26
C GLY A 159 -8.86 -10.12 -4.06
N ASP A 160 -9.40 -9.82 -5.25
CA ASP A 160 -9.98 -10.86 -6.13
C ASP A 160 -8.95 -11.90 -6.60
N LYS A 161 -7.76 -11.43 -6.97
CA LYS A 161 -6.65 -12.31 -7.35
C LYS A 161 -6.14 -13.08 -6.13
N PHE A 162 -6.08 -12.44 -4.96
CA PHE A 162 -5.66 -13.12 -3.73
C PHE A 162 -6.64 -14.25 -3.35
N ARG A 163 -7.95 -14.01 -3.49
CA ARG A 163 -8.98 -15.05 -3.32
C ARG A 163 -8.79 -16.23 -4.27
N THR A 164 -8.30 -15.99 -5.47
CA THR A 164 -7.94 -17.07 -6.41
C THR A 164 -6.67 -17.79 -5.94
N LEU A 165 -5.62 -17.03 -5.60
CA LEU A 165 -4.32 -17.56 -5.18
C LEU A 165 -4.41 -18.42 -3.91
N MET A 166 -5.28 -18.06 -2.95
CA MET A 166 -5.48 -18.87 -1.74
C MET A 166 -6.06 -20.26 -1.99
N THR A 167 -6.69 -20.50 -3.15
CA THR A 167 -7.18 -21.83 -3.51
C THR A 167 -6.07 -22.77 -3.96
N ALA A 168 -4.91 -22.22 -4.34
CA ALA A 168 -3.78 -22.98 -4.87
C ALA A 168 -2.84 -23.54 -3.78
N SER A 169 -2.78 -22.90 -2.59
CA SER A 169 -1.87 -23.31 -1.51
C SER A 169 -2.46 -23.04 -0.13
N SER A 170 -2.24 -23.95 0.81
CA SER A 170 -2.63 -23.75 2.21
C SER A 170 -1.85 -22.61 2.88
N ILE A 171 -0.65 -22.30 2.38
CA ILE A 171 0.18 -21.19 2.86
C ILE A 171 -0.44 -19.85 2.46
N THR A 172 -0.76 -19.66 1.18
CA THR A 172 -1.41 -18.43 0.70
C THR A 172 -2.80 -18.26 1.29
N LYS A 173 -3.52 -19.36 1.55
CA LYS A 173 -4.76 -19.31 2.34
C LYS A 173 -4.54 -18.78 3.75
N ARG A 174 -3.56 -19.28 4.49
CA ARG A 174 -3.28 -18.79 5.85
C ARG A 174 -2.90 -17.31 5.86
N LYS A 175 -2.15 -16.85 4.85
CA LYS A 175 -1.82 -15.43 4.68
C LYS A 175 -3.07 -14.58 4.39
N TYR A 176 -3.94 -15.06 3.50
CA TYR A 176 -5.22 -14.40 3.22
C TYR A 176 -6.06 -14.25 4.49
N ASP A 177 -6.25 -15.36 5.22
CA ASP A 177 -7.03 -15.38 6.46
C ASP A 177 -6.40 -14.44 7.50
N PHE A 178 -5.06 -14.39 7.59
CA PHE A 178 -4.38 -13.46 8.50
C PHE A 178 -4.66 -12.01 8.12
N MET A 179 -4.54 -11.64 6.85
CA MET A 179 -4.83 -10.27 6.39
C MET A 179 -6.30 -9.92 6.66
N GLU A 180 -7.24 -10.79 6.29
CA GLU A 180 -8.67 -10.57 6.49
C GLU A 180 -8.99 -10.35 7.97
N TYR A 181 -8.68 -11.31 8.84
CA TYR A 181 -9.18 -11.30 10.20
C TYR A 181 -8.31 -10.52 11.18
N SER A 182 -6.97 -10.56 11.02
CA SER A 182 -6.05 -9.94 11.98
C SER A 182 -5.73 -8.49 11.63
N ILE A 183 -5.62 -8.15 10.34
CA ILE A 183 -5.20 -6.82 9.89
C ILE A 183 -6.43 -5.98 9.51
N PHE A 184 -7.28 -6.51 8.64
CA PHE A 184 -8.40 -5.77 8.06
C PHE A 184 -9.73 -5.96 8.79
N ALA A 185 -9.76 -6.73 9.88
CA ALA A 185 -10.92 -6.93 10.75
C ALA A 185 -12.18 -7.41 9.98
N GLY A 186 -11.99 -8.36 9.06
CA GLY A 186 -13.02 -8.95 8.22
C GLY A 186 -13.45 -8.09 7.03
N THR A 187 -12.76 -6.98 6.76
CA THR A 187 -13.09 -6.13 5.60
C THR A 187 -12.32 -6.62 4.37
N GLU A 188 -13.05 -7.02 3.33
CA GLU A 188 -12.45 -7.37 2.04
C GLU A 188 -12.24 -6.15 1.15
N TYR A 189 -11.21 -6.22 0.32
CA TYR A 189 -10.87 -5.19 -0.65
C TYR A 189 -10.71 -5.79 -2.06
N SER A 190 -10.87 -4.92 -3.05
CA SER A 190 -10.49 -5.17 -4.45
C SER A 190 -10.49 -3.83 -5.18
N LEU A 191 -9.42 -3.07 -5.00
CA LEU A 191 -9.34 -1.70 -5.54
C LEU A 191 -9.02 -1.68 -7.04
N GLU A 192 -8.49 -2.78 -7.58
CA GLU A 192 -8.25 -2.94 -9.02
C GLU A 192 -9.52 -2.76 -9.87
N ASN A 193 -10.70 -3.04 -9.32
CA ASN A 193 -11.98 -2.86 -10.03
C ASN A 193 -12.62 -1.47 -9.87
N LYS A 194 -12.05 -0.56 -9.06
CA LYS A 194 -12.53 0.82 -8.99
C LYS A 194 -11.94 1.59 -10.16
N THR A 195 -12.67 1.57 -11.27
CA THR A 195 -12.48 2.55 -12.35
C THR A 195 -12.51 3.95 -11.74
N ASP A 196 -11.43 4.70 -12.00
CA ASP A 196 -11.36 6.12 -11.66
C ASP A 196 -12.61 6.81 -12.23
N PRO A 197 -13.44 7.48 -11.40
CA PRO A 197 -14.63 8.20 -11.86
C PRO A 197 -14.33 9.21 -12.99
N LEU A 198 -13.07 9.64 -13.15
CA LEU A 198 -12.63 10.56 -14.20
C LEU A 198 -12.41 9.90 -15.58
N THR A 199 -12.49 8.57 -15.72
CA THR A 199 -12.20 7.85 -16.98
C THR A 199 -13.35 6.95 -17.48
N SER A 200 -14.55 7.10 -16.93
CA SER A 200 -15.74 6.25 -17.20
C SER A 200 -16.39 6.44 -18.60
N GLY A 201 -15.58 6.51 -19.67
CA GLY A 201 -16.03 6.85 -21.03
C GLY A 201 -15.52 5.96 -22.17
N SER A 202 -14.77 4.88 -21.94
CA SER A 202 -14.31 4.02 -23.05
C SER A 202 -14.52 2.53 -22.79
N ASN A 203 -15.30 1.91 -23.68
CA ASN A 203 -15.39 0.46 -23.85
C ASN A 203 -13.98 -0.10 -24.13
N LEU A 204 -13.38 -0.79 -23.17
CA LEU A 204 -12.11 -1.49 -23.37
C LEU A 204 -12.18 -2.89 -22.77
N ALA A 205 -11.87 -3.85 -23.64
CA ALA A 205 -11.55 -5.22 -23.29
C ALA A 205 -10.59 -5.26 -22.09
N ARG A 206 -10.95 -6.08 -21.09
CA ARG A 206 -10.12 -6.59 -19.99
C ARG A 206 -8.73 -5.91 -19.91
N VAL A 207 -8.71 -4.70 -19.35
CA VAL A 207 -7.46 -3.96 -19.13
C VAL A 207 -6.66 -4.77 -18.13
N GLU A 208 -5.57 -5.36 -18.59
CA GLU A 208 -4.51 -5.87 -17.74
C GLU A 208 -3.89 -4.64 -17.06
N PHE A 209 -4.19 -4.43 -15.78
CA PHE A 209 -3.74 -3.24 -15.07
C PHE A 209 -2.21 -3.19 -15.04
N SER A 210 -1.62 -2.03 -15.37
CA SER A 210 -0.17 -1.85 -15.47
C SER A 210 0.56 -1.88 -14.13
N TYR A 211 -0.16 -1.76 -13.02
CA TYR A 211 0.38 -1.83 -11.67
C TYR A 211 0.11 -3.22 -11.10
N ASP A 212 1.20 -3.96 -10.92
CA ASP A 212 1.22 -5.27 -10.31
C ASP A 212 2.38 -5.21 -9.33
N VAL A 213 2.10 -5.21 -8.02
CA VAL A 213 3.14 -5.23 -6.99
C VAL A 213 4.12 -6.39 -7.25
N THR A 214 3.65 -7.45 -7.92
CA THR A 214 4.47 -8.60 -8.32
C THR A 214 5.41 -8.35 -9.51
N ARG A 215 5.20 -7.29 -10.31
CA ARG A 215 6.03 -6.92 -11.48
C ARG A 215 7.03 -5.81 -11.19
N LEU A 216 7.03 -5.26 -9.97
CA LEU A 216 7.96 -4.24 -9.57
C LEU A 216 9.38 -4.83 -9.56
N LYS A 217 10.16 -4.57 -10.62
CA LYS A 217 11.61 -4.84 -10.63
C LYS A 217 12.28 -3.88 -9.66
N TYR A 218 12.37 -4.26 -8.39
CA TYR A 218 13.09 -3.48 -7.39
C TYR A 218 14.60 -3.62 -7.64
N GLN A 219 15.24 -2.48 -7.90
CA GLN A 219 16.70 -2.38 -7.94
C GLN A 219 17.18 -2.35 -6.48
N ARG A 220 18.04 -3.31 -6.12
CA ARG A 220 18.78 -3.30 -4.86
C ARG A 220 19.87 -2.24 -4.89
#